data_AF-A0AB74V184-F1
#
_entry.id   AF-A0AB74V184-F1
#
_cell.length_a   1.000
_cell.length_b   1.000
_cell.length_c   1.000
_cell.angle_alpha   90.00
_cell.angle_beta   90.00
_cell.angle_gamma   90.00
#
_symmetry.space_group_name_H-M   'P 1'
#
loop_
_entity.id
_entity.type
_entity.pdbx_description
1 polymer ?
#
loop_
_entity_poly.entity_id
_entity_poly.type
_entity_poly.pdbx_seq_one_letter_code
_entity_poly.pdbx_strand_id
1 'polypeptide(L)'
;MDEAVVVFSRKGLFQATIAARDVRSREHARKLWPLVSPGASRQMVTWVSPSFENKKLRRRSHFRLLPAERTYNPKAHFDEEEASRQRAVHESPEHWRAKELIVAELARRLDVGLAMPWSFKDADASDYPLEGNLLLGADRAAAEHPLETPFGSRFRLDVAVLGPPVQTEPMVLGGVEIELGHAFDGRKALIGKSLGFPLISIDITEMTLAELTPKWAQKVLTATTRNHEQGRRQTYIYVHDLLYPLYAQLPAFLDSEQRHQFLVFADDDTLRKLVRWMNRLAEKLQYPKNVVAVALVNAKNEQSRKMLERAGEVVGPDWKDFNNRQCLRLTLPRPKGPADLQAHRFHMTMARLLLSHTDALVGYKYCNGVDNNHPEEDVWVAHRWIADLNSHTQHRVLPKRLAEPINRLIAVVSGLHRNHEISSPGA
;
A
#
# COMPACT_ATOMS: atom_id res chain seq x y z
N MET A 1 11.07 14.18 -20.03
CA MET A 1 11.47 14.89 -18.79
C MET A 1 12.24 13.92 -17.93
N ASP A 2 13.25 14.38 -17.20
CA ASP A 2 14.11 13.49 -16.39
C ASP A 2 13.62 13.34 -14.95
N GLU A 3 12.70 14.21 -14.51
CA GLU A 3 12.14 14.20 -13.16
C GLU A 3 10.61 14.35 -13.19
N ALA A 4 9.96 13.86 -12.14
CA ALA A 4 8.54 14.01 -11.87
C ALA A 4 8.30 14.24 -10.38
N VAL A 5 7.21 14.93 -10.04
CA VAL A 5 6.75 15.11 -8.67
C VAL A 5 5.75 14.02 -8.33
N VAL A 6 5.96 13.35 -7.20
CA VAL A 6 5.00 12.40 -6.64
C VAL A 6 3.85 13.22 -6.03
N VAL A 7 2.62 12.98 -6.49
CA VAL A 7 1.47 13.76 -6.01
C VAL A 7 1.32 13.60 -4.51
N PHE A 8 1.35 12.36 -4.01
CA PHE A 8 1.32 12.06 -2.58
C PHE A 8 2.47 11.14 -2.18
N SER A 9 3.29 11.63 -1.27
CA SER A 9 4.44 10.93 -0.70
C SER A 9 4.36 10.96 0.83
N ARG A 10 5.21 10.21 1.52
CA ARG A 10 5.29 10.26 2.99
C ARG A 10 5.60 11.65 3.55
N LYS A 11 6.22 12.53 2.73
CA LYS A 11 6.50 13.93 3.05
C LYS A 11 5.29 14.86 2.85
N GLY A 12 4.20 14.33 2.31
CA GLY A 12 2.98 15.05 1.99
C GLY A 12 2.83 15.37 0.50
N LEU A 13 1.87 16.25 0.23
CA LEU A 13 1.39 16.60 -1.11
C LEU A 13 2.44 17.41 -1.89
N PHE A 14 2.84 16.89 -3.05
CA PHE A 14 3.85 17.50 -3.95
C PHE A 14 5.21 17.80 -3.31
N GLN A 15 5.58 17.09 -2.23
CA GLN A 15 6.82 17.33 -1.48
C GLN A 15 8.00 16.43 -1.91
N ALA A 16 7.76 15.47 -2.80
CA ALA A 16 8.78 14.53 -3.26
C ALA A 16 8.92 14.55 -4.78
N THR A 17 10.16 14.62 -5.24
CA THR A 17 10.55 14.48 -6.64
C THR A 17 11.27 13.15 -6.83
N ILE A 18 11.11 12.55 -8.00
CA ILE A 18 11.86 11.36 -8.39
C ILE A 18 12.44 11.51 -9.78
N ALA A 19 13.71 11.13 -9.94
CA ALA A 19 14.34 11.07 -11.25
C ALA A 19 13.94 9.78 -11.98
N ALA A 20 13.80 9.86 -13.31
CA ALA A 20 13.38 8.74 -14.14
C ALA A 20 14.35 7.55 -14.09
N ARG A 21 15.62 7.80 -13.76
CA ARG A 21 16.66 6.78 -13.57
C ARG A 21 16.53 6.01 -12.24
N ASP A 22 15.87 6.60 -11.24
CA ASP A 22 15.70 6.00 -9.91
C ASP A 22 14.45 5.10 -9.86
N VAL A 23 13.62 5.14 -10.91
CA VAL A 23 12.52 4.19 -11.10
C VAL A 23 13.09 2.86 -11.57
N ARG A 24 12.94 1.83 -10.73
CA ARG A 24 13.62 0.53 -10.82
C ARG A 24 12.90 -0.45 -11.75
N SER A 25 11.59 -0.30 -11.88
CA SER A 25 10.72 -1.17 -12.66
C SER A 25 9.36 -0.49 -12.93
N ARG A 26 8.52 -1.11 -13.77
CA ARG A 26 7.15 -0.65 -14.02
C ARG A 26 6.32 -0.66 -12.74
N GLU A 27 6.52 -1.64 -11.88
CA GLU A 27 5.80 -1.81 -10.63
C GLU A 27 6.26 -0.79 -9.59
N HIS A 28 7.57 -0.47 -9.54
CA HIS A 28 8.06 0.66 -8.76
C HIS A 28 7.37 1.96 -9.22
N ALA A 29 7.27 2.18 -10.53
CA ALA A 29 6.56 3.33 -11.07
C ALA A 29 5.10 3.36 -10.61
N ARG A 30 4.39 2.22 -10.61
CA ARG A 30 2.97 2.14 -10.19
C ARG A 30 2.80 2.51 -8.72
N LYS A 31 3.73 2.08 -7.85
CA LYS A 31 3.74 2.49 -6.42
C LYS A 31 3.81 4.02 -6.26
N LEU A 32 4.57 4.68 -7.13
CA LEU A 32 4.77 6.13 -7.10
C LEU A 32 3.62 6.93 -7.74
N TRP A 33 2.77 6.29 -8.53
CA TRP A 33 1.65 6.96 -9.17
C TRP A 33 0.63 7.51 -8.16
N PRO A 34 -0.04 8.64 -8.40
CA PRO A 34 0.09 9.59 -9.51
C PRO A 34 1.41 10.36 -9.53
N LEU A 35 1.91 10.66 -10.74
CA LEU A 35 3.07 11.51 -10.98
C LEU A 35 2.66 12.71 -11.83
N VAL A 36 3.24 13.87 -11.54
CA VAL A 36 3.04 15.11 -12.31
C VAL A 36 4.37 15.73 -12.73
N SER A 37 4.34 16.58 -13.76
CA SER A 37 5.48 17.37 -14.19
C SER A 37 5.93 18.31 -13.07
N PRO A 38 7.23 18.61 -12.97
CA PRO A 38 7.71 19.73 -12.17
C PRO A 38 7.09 21.05 -12.65
N GLY A 39 7.04 22.06 -11.77
CA GLY A 39 6.52 23.39 -12.09
C GLY A 39 5.11 23.67 -11.57
N ALA A 40 4.59 24.87 -11.84
CA ALA A 40 3.32 25.35 -11.29
C ALA A 40 2.09 24.70 -11.97
N SER A 41 2.18 24.40 -13.26
CA SER A 41 1.06 23.83 -14.04
C SER A 41 0.79 22.34 -13.79
N ARG A 42 1.76 21.62 -13.21
CA ARG A 42 1.67 20.22 -12.75
C ARG A 42 0.78 19.32 -13.63
N GLN A 43 1.30 18.93 -14.79
CA GLN A 43 0.60 18.05 -15.73
C GLN A 43 0.87 16.59 -15.42
N MET A 44 -0.12 15.71 -15.60
CA MET A 44 0.06 14.28 -15.34
C MET A 44 1.13 13.66 -16.25
N VAL A 45 1.97 12.79 -15.68
CA VAL A 45 3.04 12.09 -16.41
C VAL A 45 3.02 10.59 -16.14
N THR A 46 3.58 9.85 -17.09
CA THR A 46 3.89 8.43 -16.93
C THR A 46 5.37 8.17 -17.16
N TRP A 47 5.89 7.14 -16.48
CA TRP A 47 7.27 6.72 -16.63
C TRP A 47 7.45 5.81 -17.84
N VAL A 48 8.47 6.08 -18.63
CA VAL A 48 8.85 5.26 -19.78
C VAL A 48 10.14 4.52 -19.44
N SER A 49 10.07 3.20 -19.50
CA SER A 49 11.22 2.32 -19.24
C SER A 49 12.34 2.53 -20.27
N PRO A 50 13.61 2.30 -19.88
CA PRO A 50 14.71 2.32 -20.85
C PRO A 50 14.50 1.23 -21.90
N SER A 51 15.02 1.45 -23.10
CA SER A 51 15.02 0.44 -24.17
C SER A 51 16.45 0.08 -24.58
N PHE A 52 16.65 -1.21 -24.85
CA PHE A 52 17.94 -1.76 -25.24
C PHE A 52 17.82 -2.46 -26.59
N GLU A 53 18.82 -2.26 -27.44
CA GLU A 53 18.94 -2.90 -28.75
C GLU A 53 20.32 -3.57 -28.78
N ASN A 54 20.38 -4.88 -29.02
CA ASN A 54 21.63 -5.66 -28.93
C ASN A 54 22.42 -5.41 -27.63
N LYS A 55 21.72 -5.37 -26.49
CA LYS A 55 22.25 -5.06 -25.14
C LYS A 55 22.85 -3.65 -24.99
N LYS A 56 22.78 -2.79 -26.01
CA LYS A 56 23.18 -1.38 -25.93
C LYS A 56 21.98 -0.52 -25.60
N LEU A 57 22.16 0.45 -24.71
CA LEU A 57 21.10 1.38 -24.34
C LEU A 57 20.73 2.25 -25.55
N ARG A 58 19.49 2.11 -26.00
CA ARG A 58 18.92 2.85 -27.15
C ARG A 58 18.21 4.12 -26.69
N ARG A 59 17.51 4.02 -25.56
CA ARG A 59 16.74 5.14 -24.96
C ARG A 59 16.84 5.07 -23.45
N ARG A 60 17.19 6.20 -22.83
CA ARG A 60 17.15 6.37 -21.37
C ARG A 60 15.70 6.39 -20.88
N SER A 61 15.51 6.00 -19.62
CA SER A 61 14.23 6.23 -18.95
C SER A 61 13.93 7.73 -18.91
N HIS A 62 12.65 8.07 -19.03
CA HIS A 62 12.17 9.45 -18.96
C HIS A 62 10.69 9.44 -18.57
N PHE A 63 10.17 10.59 -18.15
CA PHE A 63 8.75 10.83 -18.01
C PHE A 63 8.17 11.46 -19.27
N ARG A 64 7.01 10.96 -19.68
CA ARG A 64 6.21 11.47 -20.79
C ARG A 64 4.90 12.05 -20.23
N LEU A 65 4.51 13.22 -20.74
CA LEU A 65 3.20 13.81 -20.43
C LEU A 65 2.08 12.87 -20.91
N LEU A 66 1.08 12.66 -20.04
CA LEU A 66 -0.17 12.04 -20.46
C LEU A 66 -0.96 13.03 -21.35
N PRO A 67 -1.78 12.55 -22.30
CA PRO A 67 -2.63 13.41 -23.10
C PRO A 67 -3.45 14.36 -22.22
N ALA A 68 -3.42 15.64 -22.54
CA ALA A 68 -4.16 16.67 -21.81
C ALA A 68 -5.64 16.62 -22.21
N GLU A 69 -6.39 15.67 -21.66
CA GLU A 69 -7.84 15.84 -21.61
C GLU A 69 -8.17 16.91 -20.58
N ARG A 70 -9.11 17.80 -20.90
CA ARG A 70 -9.41 19.04 -20.15
C ARG A 70 -9.72 18.82 -18.66
N THR A 71 -9.99 17.58 -18.26
CA THR A 71 -10.08 17.13 -16.87
C THR A 71 -9.68 15.65 -16.80
N TYR A 72 -8.47 15.32 -16.34
CA TYR A 72 -8.17 13.92 -16.00
C TYR A 72 -8.90 13.56 -14.70
N ASN A 73 -9.99 12.81 -14.82
CA ASN A 73 -10.74 12.27 -13.69
C ASN A 73 -10.33 10.79 -13.48
N PRO A 74 -9.53 10.48 -12.45
CA PRO A 74 -9.08 9.11 -12.20
C PRO A 74 -10.21 8.11 -12.05
N LYS A 75 -11.36 8.53 -11.48
CA LYS A 75 -12.53 7.67 -11.32
C LYS A 75 -13.16 7.34 -12.68
N ALA A 76 -13.39 8.35 -13.51
CA ALA A 76 -14.00 8.14 -14.83
C ALA A 76 -13.11 7.25 -15.71
N HIS A 77 -11.80 7.51 -15.71
CA HIS A 77 -10.82 6.68 -16.40
C HIS A 77 -10.85 5.22 -15.90
N PHE A 78 -10.90 5.03 -14.58
CA PHE A 78 -11.03 3.70 -13.96
C PHE A 78 -12.31 2.99 -14.41
N ASP A 79 -13.46 3.67 -14.37
CA ASP A 79 -14.76 3.11 -14.74
C ASP A 79 -14.83 2.76 -16.23
N GLU A 80 -14.26 3.60 -17.10
CA GLU A 80 -14.19 3.36 -18.54
C GLU A 80 -13.33 2.13 -18.89
N GLU A 81 -12.20 1.96 -18.21
CA GLU A 81 -11.34 0.78 -18.38
C GLU A 81 -12.05 -0.49 -17.91
N GLU A 82 -12.73 -0.47 -16.77
CA GLU A 82 -13.52 -1.62 -16.30
C GLU A 82 -14.70 -1.93 -17.23
N ALA A 83 -15.39 -0.92 -17.74
CA ALA A 83 -16.45 -1.10 -18.74
C ALA A 83 -15.90 -1.62 -20.07
N SER A 84 -14.70 -1.20 -20.47
CA SER A 84 -13.99 -1.74 -21.64
C SER A 84 -13.65 -3.22 -21.43
N ARG A 85 -13.11 -3.59 -20.27
CA ARG A 85 -12.82 -4.98 -19.91
C ARG A 85 -14.07 -5.86 -19.90
N GLN A 86 -15.21 -5.34 -19.46
CA GLN A 86 -16.49 -6.06 -19.51
C GLN A 86 -17.02 -6.24 -20.94
N ARG A 87 -16.77 -5.27 -21.82
CA ARG A 87 -17.19 -5.30 -23.23
C ARG A 87 -16.23 -6.06 -24.13
N ALA A 88 -14.96 -6.19 -23.74
CA ALA A 88 -13.95 -6.94 -24.47
C ALA A 88 -14.45 -8.38 -24.62
N VAL A 89 -14.90 -8.70 -25.83
CA VAL A 89 -15.75 -9.87 -26.08
C VAL A 89 -15.02 -11.16 -25.68
N HIS A 90 -13.69 -11.23 -25.82
CA HIS A 90 -12.89 -12.39 -25.45
C HIS A 90 -11.64 -11.97 -24.67
N GLU A 91 -11.62 -12.29 -23.37
CA GLU A 91 -10.37 -12.44 -22.62
C GLU A 91 -9.44 -13.41 -23.35
N SER A 92 -8.12 -13.15 -23.32
CA SER A 92 -7.17 -14.03 -24.01
C SER A 92 -7.21 -15.43 -23.39
N PRO A 93 -7.05 -16.51 -24.20
CA PRO A 93 -6.99 -17.88 -23.69
C PRO A 93 -5.89 -18.06 -22.63
N GLU A 94 -4.77 -17.36 -22.78
CA GLU A 94 -3.66 -17.36 -21.82
C GLU A 94 -4.06 -16.76 -20.48
N HIS A 95 -4.69 -15.57 -20.49
CA HIS A 95 -5.11 -14.90 -19.25
C HIS A 95 -6.17 -15.72 -18.52
N TRP A 96 -7.16 -16.23 -19.25
CA TRP A 96 -8.17 -17.13 -18.71
C TRP A 96 -7.54 -18.39 -18.08
N ARG A 97 -6.68 -19.08 -18.83
CA ARG A 97 -6.02 -20.31 -18.38
C ARG A 97 -5.13 -20.07 -17.15
N ALA A 98 -4.40 -18.96 -17.14
CA ALA A 98 -3.55 -18.58 -16.03
C ALA A 98 -4.35 -18.40 -14.73
N LYS A 99 -5.52 -17.74 -14.80
CA LYS A 99 -6.41 -17.56 -13.64
C LYS A 99 -6.95 -18.87 -13.11
N GLU A 100 -7.46 -19.73 -13.98
CA GLU A 100 -7.96 -21.05 -13.58
C GLU A 100 -6.89 -21.85 -12.83
N LEU A 101 -5.68 -21.91 -13.38
CA LEU A 101 -4.58 -22.66 -12.79
C LEU A 101 -4.15 -22.09 -11.44
N ILE A 102 -4.16 -20.76 -11.29
CA ILE A 102 -3.84 -20.11 -10.02
C ILE A 102 -4.91 -20.38 -8.97
N VAL A 103 -6.20 -20.25 -9.31
CA VAL A 103 -7.29 -20.56 -8.39
C VAL A 103 -7.22 -22.02 -7.96
N ALA A 104 -7.01 -22.95 -8.90
CA ALA A 104 -6.90 -24.37 -8.61
C ALA A 104 -5.71 -24.67 -7.69
N GLU A 105 -4.54 -24.06 -7.91
CA GLU A 105 -3.37 -24.26 -7.05
C GLU A 105 -3.57 -23.66 -5.65
N LEU A 106 -4.22 -22.48 -5.53
CA LEU A 106 -4.55 -21.89 -4.23
C LEU A 106 -5.55 -22.76 -3.47
N ALA A 107 -6.61 -23.25 -4.14
CA ALA A 107 -7.59 -24.17 -3.55
C ALA A 107 -6.92 -25.46 -3.08
N ARG A 108 -6.09 -26.09 -3.94
CA ARG A 108 -5.32 -27.28 -3.57
C ARG A 108 -4.46 -27.04 -2.32
N ARG A 109 -3.78 -25.89 -2.23
CA ARG A 109 -2.97 -25.54 -1.05
C ARG A 109 -3.82 -25.42 0.20
N LEU A 110 -4.99 -24.78 0.12
CA LEU A 110 -5.93 -24.68 1.24
C LEU A 110 -6.39 -26.07 1.69
N ASP A 111 -6.78 -26.93 0.76
CA ASP A 111 -7.27 -28.29 1.05
C ASP A 111 -6.24 -29.15 1.79
N VAL A 112 -4.96 -29.03 1.42
CA VAL A 112 -3.87 -29.79 2.04
C VAL A 112 -3.12 -29.03 3.15
N GLY A 113 -3.61 -27.85 3.56
CA GLY A 113 -3.00 -27.04 4.62
C GLY A 113 -1.61 -26.49 4.30
N LEU A 114 -1.28 -26.28 3.02
CA LEU A 114 -0.01 -25.71 2.59
C LEU A 114 -0.04 -24.18 2.63
N ALA A 115 0.97 -23.60 3.28
CA ALA A 115 1.17 -22.15 3.27
C ALA A 115 1.58 -21.62 1.88
N MET A 116 1.43 -20.30 1.72
CA MET A 116 1.97 -19.54 0.60
C MET A 116 2.78 -18.35 1.15
N PRO A 117 4.00 -18.62 1.66
CA PRO A 117 4.83 -17.58 2.23
C PRO A 117 5.34 -16.64 1.14
N TRP A 118 5.54 -15.38 1.53
CA TRP A 118 6.18 -14.38 0.70
C TRP A 118 7.08 -13.49 1.54
N SER A 119 8.15 -12.98 0.92
CA SER A 119 9.10 -12.07 1.55
C SER A 119 9.69 -11.11 0.52
N PHE A 120 9.86 -9.85 0.90
CA PHE A 120 10.65 -8.87 0.15
C PHE A 120 11.18 -7.77 1.08
N LYS A 121 12.22 -7.05 0.65
CA LYS A 121 12.74 -5.88 1.36
C LYS A 121 12.39 -4.61 0.58
N ASP A 122 11.63 -3.70 1.20
CA ASP A 122 11.43 -2.35 0.69
C ASP A 122 12.54 -1.44 1.24
N ALA A 123 13.61 -1.30 0.45
CA ALA A 123 14.79 -0.53 0.82
C ALA A 123 14.48 0.96 1.08
N ASP A 124 13.36 1.49 0.59
CA ASP A 124 13.00 2.89 0.81
C ASP A 124 12.23 3.08 2.13
N ALA A 125 11.80 2.00 2.78
CA ALA A 125 10.94 2.06 3.96
C ALA A 125 11.57 1.49 5.23
N SER A 126 12.42 0.47 5.11
CA SER A 126 12.93 -0.28 6.25
C SER A 126 14.23 -1.00 5.93
N ASP A 127 15.06 -1.19 6.95
CA ASP A 127 16.18 -2.12 6.91
C ASP A 127 15.74 -3.58 7.07
N TYR A 128 14.51 -3.82 7.53
CA TYR A 128 13.95 -5.14 7.80
C TYR A 128 13.05 -5.62 6.65
N PRO A 129 13.04 -6.94 6.37
CA PRO A 129 12.15 -7.50 5.36
C PRO A 129 10.69 -7.49 5.83
N LEU A 130 9.78 -7.43 4.85
CA LEU A 130 8.36 -7.69 5.02
C LEU A 130 8.12 -9.16 4.67
N GLU A 131 7.49 -9.89 5.59
CA GLU A 131 7.20 -11.32 5.45
C GLU A 131 5.77 -11.62 5.85
N GLY A 132 5.12 -12.51 5.09
CA GLY A 132 3.75 -12.92 5.35
C GLY A 132 3.41 -14.24 4.68
N ASN A 133 2.16 -14.66 4.85
CA ASN A 133 1.60 -15.84 4.20
C ASN A 133 0.25 -15.44 3.57
N LEU A 134 0.16 -15.52 2.24
CA LEU A 134 -1.04 -15.08 1.51
C LEU A 134 -2.28 -15.89 1.92
N LEU A 135 -2.09 -17.15 2.32
CA LEU A 135 -3.18 -18.05 2.72
C LEU A 135 -3.45 -18.05 4.24
N LEU A 136 -2.84 -17.14 5.02
CA LEU A 136 -3.05 -17.12 6.47
C LEU A 136 -4.49 -16.77 6.83
N GLY A 137 -5.22 -17.76 7.35
CA GLY A 137 -6.61 -17.61 7.75
C GLY A 137 -7.60 -17.59 6.58
N ALA A 138 -7.16 -17.98 5.39
CA ALA A 138 -8.02 -18.11 4.22
C ALA A 138 -8.81 -19.42 4.26
N ASP A 139 -10.01 -19.40 3.70
CA ASP A 139 -10.89 -20.58 3.57
C ASP A 139 -11.26 -20.87 2.11
N ARG A 140 -11.06 -19.91 1.18
CA ARG A 140 -11.32 -20.10 -0.24
C ARG A 140 -10.48 -19.17 -1.12
N ALA A 141 -10.30 -19.59 -2.37
CA ALA A 141 -9.87 -18.73 -3.47
C ALA A 141 -11.02 -18.59 -4.47
N ALA A 142 -11.17 -17.41 -5.08
CA ALA A 142 -12.22 -17.14 -6.05
C ALA A 142 -11.66 -16.36 -7.25
N ALA A 143 -12.04 -16.76 -8.46
CA ALA A 143 -11.78 -15.97 -9.66
C ALA A 143 -12.74 -14.78 -9.75
N GLU A 144 -12.32 -13.72 -10.44
CA GLU A 144 -13.19 -12.60 -10.83
C GLU A 144 -13.98 -11.97 -9.67
N HIS A 145 -13.32 -11.80 -8.51
CA HIS A 145 -13.99 -11.33 -7.30
C HIS A 145 -14.26 -9.82 -7.36
N PRO A 146 -15.51 -9.35 -7.22
CA PRO A 146 -15.83 -7.94 -7.27
C PRO A 146 -15.43 -7.24 -5.97
N LEU A 147 -14.92 -6.02 -6.10
CA LEU A 147 -14.59 -5.11 -5.03
C LEU A 147 -15.20 -3.74 -5.30
N GLU A 148 -15.68 -3.11 -4.25
CA GLU A 148 -16.05 -1.69 -4.27
C GLU A 148 -14.85 -0.89 -3.77
N THR A 149 -14.42 0.11 -4.54
CA THR A 149 -13.37 1.03 -4.12
C THR A 149 -13.96 2.17 -3.27
N PRO A 150 -13.18 2.76 -2.35
CA PRO A 150 -13.62 3.94 -1.57
C PRO A 150 -14.06 5.13 -2.41
N PHE A 151 -13.65 5.18 -3.67
CA PHE A 151 -13.99 6.25 -4.59
C PHE A 151 -15.18 5.92 -5.49
N GLY A 152 -15.92 4.85 -5.20
CA GLY A 152 -17.20 4.52 -5.83
C GLY A 152 -17.07 3.87 -7.21
N SER A 153 -15.97 3.17 -7.46
CA SER A 153 -15.77 2.35 -8.66
C SER A 153 -15.81 0.87 -8.29
N ARG A 154 -16.24 0.04 -9.24
CA ARG A 154 -16.16 -1.41 -9.12
C ARG A 154 -14.90 -1.92 -9.76
N PHE A 155 -14.21 -2.83 -9.08
CA PHE A 155 -13.02 -3.50 -9.60
C PHE A 155 -13.18 -5.00 -9.48
N ARG A 156 -12.72 -5.74 -10.49
CA ARG A 156 -12.77 -7.20 -10.47
C ARG A 156 -11.37 -7.77 -10.35
N LEU A 157 -11.05 -8.31 -9.16
CA LEU A 157 -9.80 -9.03 -8.94
C LEU A 157 -9.78 -10.29 -9.79
N ASP A 158 -8.68 -10.54 -10.50
CA ASP A 158 -8.51 -11.78 -11.27
C ASP A 158 -8.64 -13.00 -10.37
N VAL A 159 -7.95 -12.99 -9.22
CA VAL A 159 -8.09 -13.99 -8.17
C VAL A 159 -8.07 -13.32 -6.80
N ALA A 160 -9.06 -13.62 -5.96
CA ALA A 160 -9.08 -13.21 -4.56
C ALA A 160 -8.83 -14.40 -3.64
N VAL A 161 -8.03 -14.16 -2.60
CA VAL A 161 -7.91 -15.05 -1.44
C VAL A 161 -8.82 -14.50 -0.36
N LEU A 162 -9.78 -15.33 0.06
CA LEU A 162 -10.85 -14.94 0.97
C LEU A 162 -10.74 -15.71 2.28
N GLY A 163 -11.15 -15.05 3.35
CA GLY A 163 -11.24 -15.65 4.67
C GLY A 163 -12.55 -15.32 5.37
N PRO A 164 -12.76 -15.92 6.55
CA PRO A 164 -14.02 -15.82 7.26
C PRO A 164 -14.27 -14.39 7.74
N PRO A 165 -15.54 -13.94 7.76
CA PRO A 165 -15.89 -12.61 8.23
C PRO A 165 -15.43 -12.37 9.66
N VAL A 166 -15.00 -11.15 9.96
CA VAL A 166 -14.93 -10.68 11.37
C VAL A 166 -16.33 -10.38 11.88
N GLN A 167 -17.21 -9.88 11.01
CA GLN A 167 -18.57 -9.53 11.36
C GLN A 167 -19.61 -10.09 10.38
N THR A 168 -19.64 -9.63 9.14
CA THR A 168 -20.68 -9.99 8.16
C THR A 168 -20.11 -10.42 6.82
N GLU A 169 -19.22 -9.62 6.22
CA GLU A 169 -18.67 -9.88 4.90
C GLU A 169 -17.37 -10.71 4.96
N PRO A 170 -17.17 -11.65 4.02
CA PRO A 170 -15.89 -12.31 3.83
C PRO A 170 -14.75 -11.30 3.73
N MET A 171 -13.63 -11.62 4.36
CA MET A 171 -12.44 -10.80 4.28
C MET A 171 -11.69 -11.09 2.99
N VAL A 172 -11.29 -10.06 2.26
CA VAL A 172 -10.25 -10.20 1.23
C VAL A 172 -8.90 -10.14 1.93
N LEU A 173 -8.22 -11.28 1.96
CA LEU A 173 -6.93 -11.44 2.63
C LEU A 173 -5.75 -11.17 1.69
N GLY A 174 -5.99 -11.27 0.39
CA GLY A 174 -5.03 -10.94 -0.65
C GLY A 174 -5.62 -11.08 -2.04
N GLY A 175 -4.90 -10.61 -3.04
CA GLY A 175 -5.28 -10.73 -4.44
C GLY A 175 -4.12 -11.20 -5.31
N VAL A 176 -4.43 -11.86 -6.41
CA VAL A 176 -3.50 -12.12 -7.51
C VAL A 176 -4.06 -11.50 -8.77
N GLU A 177 -3.25 -10.70 -9.43
CA GLU A 177 -3.54 -10.00 -10.68
C GLU A 177 -2.62 -10.53 -11.77
N ILE A 178 -3.21 -10.97 -12.88
CA ILE A 178 -2.48 -11.54 -14.01
C ILE A 178 -2.37 -10.46 -15.08
N GLU A 179 -1.15 -10.20 -15.55
CA GLU A 179 -0.87 -9.13 -16.49
C GLU A 179 -0.57 -9.70 -17.87
N LEU A 180 -1.33 -9.24 -18.86
CA LEU A 180 -1.08 -9.50 -20.27
C LEU A 180 -0.81 -8.18 -20.97
N GLY A 181 0.46 -7.95 -21.31
CA GLY A 181 1.02 -6.82 -22.05
C GLY A 181 0.20 -5.53 -22.07
N HIS A 182 0.41 -4.62 -21.13
CA HIS A 182 0.12 -3.18 -21.32
C HIS A 182 0.98 -2.29 -20.41
N ALA A 183 1.23 -1.08 -20.91
CA ALA A 183 1.93 0.00 -20.25
C ALA A 183 1.15 0.46 -19.01
N PHE A 184 1.79 0.42 -17.85
CA PHE A 184 1.43 1.18 -16.65
C PHE A 184 -0.08 1.41 -16.42
N ASP A 185 -0.72 0.48 -15.72
CA ASP A 185 -2.13 0.58 -15.37
C ASP A 185 -2.31 1.39 -14.07
N GLY A 186 -2.84 2.62 -14.18
CA GLY A 186 -3.15 3.50 -13.05
C GLY A 186 -4.21 2.92 -12.10
N ARG A 187 -5.09 2.03 -12.60
CA ARG A 187 -6.10 1.29 -11.84
C ARG A 187 -5.47 0.48 -10.73
N LYS A 188 -4.44 -0.32 -11.05
CA LYS A 188 -3.76 -1.19 -10.08
C LYS A 188 -3.04 -0.40 -8.99
N ALA A 189 -2.48 0.77 -9.37
CA ALA A 189 -1.90 1.68 -8.40
C ALA A 189 -2.96 2.21 -7.42
N LEU A 190 -4.15 2.60 -7.89
CA LEU A 190 -5.25 3.05 -7.05
C LEU A 190 -5.79 1.93 -6.15
N ILE A 191 -5.96 0.72 -6.69
CA ILE A 191 -6.40 -0.46 -5.94
C ILE A 191 -5.44 -0.76 -4.79
N GLY A 192 -4.13 -0.80 -5.08
CA GLY A 192 -3.11 -0.95 -4.05
C GLY A 192 -3.21 0.13 -2.97
N LYS A 193 -3.43 1.38 -3.37
CA LYS A 193 -3.54 2.53 -2.45
C LYS A 193 -4.83 2.59 -1.63
N SER A 194 -5.83 1.75 -1.91
CA SER A 194 -7.19 1.97 -1.38
C SER A 194 -7.82 0.82 -0.61
N LEU A 195 -7.31 -0.41 -0.75
CA LEU A 195 -8.05 -1.60 -0.28
C LEU A 195 -7.36 -2.41 0.82
N GLY A 196 -6.09 -2.15 1.13
CA GLY A 196 -5.46 -2.64 2.36
C GLY A 196 -5.32 -4.17 2.43
N PHE A 197 -4.80 -4.80 1.37
CA PHE A 197 -4.36 -6.21 1.37
C PHE A 197 -3.11 -6.41 0.48
N PRO A 198 -2.33 -7.49 0.65
CA PRO A 198 -1.26 -7.85 -0.28
C PRO A 198 -1.81 -8.22 -1.66
N LEU A 199 -1.30 -7.57 -2.70
CA LEU A 199 -1.64 -7.84 -4.10
C LEU A 199 -0.41 -8.38 -4.82
N ILE A 200 -0.52 -9.58 -5.39
CA ILE A 200 0.54 -10.19 -6.18
C ILE A 200 0.23 -9.98 -7.66
N SER A 201 1.14 -9.36 -8.38
CA SER A 201 1.07 -9.22 -9.83
C SER A 201 1.93 -10.29 -10.50
N ILE A 202 1.40 -10.94 -11.52
CA ILE A 202 2.08 -12.00 -12.30
C ILE A 202 2.03 -11.62 -13.77
N ASP A 203 3.19 -11.37 -14.37
CA ASP A 203 3.29 -11.04 -15.80
C ASP A 203 3.33 -12.32 -16.64
N ILE A 204 2.39 -12.45 -17.59
CA ILE A 204 2.30 -13.56 -18.55
C ILE A 204 2.48 -13.09 -20.00
N THR A 205 2.92 -11.85 -20.23
CA THR A 205 2.98 -11.22 -21.57
C THR A 205 3.73 -12.04 -22.61
N GLU A 206 4.82 -12.70 -22.22
CA GLU A 206 5.68 -13.49 -23.11
C GLU A 206 5.35 -14.98 -23.07
N MET A 207 4.26 -15.38 -22.40
CA MET A 207 3.88 -16.78 -22.24
C MET A 207 2.90 -17.25 -23.32
N THR A 208 3.09 -18.48 -23.75
CA THR A 208 2.17 -19.21 -24.61
C THR A 208 1.25 -20.12 -23.78
N LEU A 209 0.12 -20.53 -24.37
CA LEU A 209 -0.83 -21.41 -23.70
C LEU A 209 -0.21 -22.76 -23.25
N ALA A 210 0.76 -23.29 -24.01
CA ALA A 210 1.44 -24.54 -23.68
C ALA A 210 2.33 -24.43 -22.42
N GLU A 211 2.81 -23.23 -22.09
CA GLU A 211 3.64 -22.99 -20.92
C GLU A 211 2.81 -22.86 -19.63
N LEU A 212 1.51 -22.56 -19.76
CA LEU A 212 0.55 -22.45 -18.66
C LEU A 212 0.08 -23.83 -18.20
N THR A 213 0.78 -24.37 -17.20
CA THR A 213 0.55 -25.70 -16.62
C THR A 213 0.32 -25.64 -15.10
N PRO A 214 -0.23 -26.68 -14.46
CA PRO A 214 -0.32 -26.73 -12.99
C PRO A 214 1.04 -26.56 -12.30
N LYS A 215 2.10 -27.11 -12.89
CA LYS A 215 3.49 -26.94 -12.41
C LYS A 215 3.94 -25.48 -12.49
N TRP A 216 3.55 -24.76 -13.55
CA TRP A 216 3.79 -23.33 -13.65
C TRP A 216 3.09 -22.57 -12.52
N ALA A 217 1.80 -22.83 -12.26
CA ALA A 217 1.05 -22.15 -11.20
C ALA A 217 1.69 -22.36 -9.81
N GLN A 218 2.11 -23.60 -9.52
CA GLN A 218 2.84 -23.92 -8.29
C GLN A 218 4.15 -23.11 -8.16
N LYS A 219 4.92 -23.02 -9.25
CA LYS A 219 6.20 -22.31 -9.29
C LYS A 219 6.02 -20.80 -9.18
N VAL A 220 5.12 -20.21 -9.95
CA VAL A 220 4.97 -18.75 -10.04
C VAL A 220 4.49 -18.16 -8.72
N LEU A 221 3.53 -18.81 -8.04
CA LEU A 221 3.01 -18.37 -6.74
C LEU A 221 4.06 -18.40 -5.63
N THR A 222 5.12 -19.20 -5.78
CA THR A 222 6.20 -19.34 -4.79
C THR A 222 7.53 -18.76 -5.28
N ALA A 223 7.52 -18.08 -6.44
CA ALA A 223 8.73 -17.54 -7.03
C ALA A 223 9.31 -16.41 -6.16
N THR A 224 10.59 -16.54 -5.85
CA THR A 224 11.39 -15.51 -5.17
C THR A 224 12.53 -15.06 -6.09
N THR A 225 13.16 -13.92 -5.78
CA THR A 225 14.34 -13.44 -6.52
C THR A 225 15.48 -14.46 -6.56
N ARG A 226 15.58 -15.35 -5.56
CA ARG A 226 16.59 -16.42 -5.49
C ARG A 226 16.37 -17.53 -6.50
N ASN A 227 15.15 -17.67 -7.02
CA ASN A 227 14.75 -18.79 -7.88
C ASN A 227 14.85 -18.46 -9.38
N HIS A 228 15.44 -17.32 -9.75
CA HIS A 228 15.55 -16.85 -11.13
C HIS A 228 16.99 -16.53 -11.49
N GLU A 229 17.45 -17.00 -12.65
CA GLU A 229 18.86 -16.90 -13.09
C GLU A 229 19.37 -15.46 -13.15
N GLN A 230 18.50 -14.51 -13.51
CA GLN A 230 18.82 -13.07 -13.56
C GLN A 230 18.51 -12.31 -12.25
N GLY A 231 18.19 -13.02 -11.15
CA GLY A 231 17.81 -12.40 -9.87
C GLY A 231 16.48 -11.64 -9.88
N ARG A 232 15.65 -11.86 -10.91
CA ARG A 232 14.36 -11.19 -11.08
C ARG A 232 13.24 -12.01 -10.45
N ARG A 233 12.32 -11.37 -9.75
CA ARG A 233 11.08 -12.03 -9.36
C ARG A 233 10.07 -11.88 -10.51
N GLN A 234 9.54 -12.98 -11.04
CA GLN A 234 8.46 -12.95 -12.04
C GLN A 234 7.14 -12.43 -11.47
N THR A 235 7.06 -12.32 -10.14
CA THR A 235 5.90 -11.79 -9.42
C THR A 235 6.28 -10.54 -8.64
N TYR A 236 5.47 -9.50 -8.70
CA TYR A 236 5.63 -8.34 -7.84
C TYR A 236 4.60 -8.37 -6.72
N ILE A 237 5.01 -8.08 -5.48
CA ILE A 237 4.08 -7.93 -4.37
C ILE A 237 3.93 -6.45 -4.06
N TYR A 238 2.70 -5.99 -4.12
CA TYR A 238 2.28 -4.72 -3.59
C TYR A 238 1.71 -4.91 -2.18
N VAL A 239 2.24 -4.18 -1.21
CA VAL A 239 1.69 -4.05 0.14
C VAL A 239 1.55 -2.57 0.43
N HIS A 240 0.39 -2.16 0.92
CA HIS A 240 0.18 -0.79 1.38
C HIS A 240 1.00 -0.50 2.64
N ASP A 241 1.61 0.68 2.76
CA ASP A 241 2.46 1.07 3.90
C ASP A 241 1.75 0.89 5.26
N LEU A 242 0.42 1.07 5.31
CA LEU A 242 -0.41 0.80 6.48
C LEU A 242 -0.34 -0.63 7.04
N LEU A 243 0.01 -1.61 6.20
CA LEU A 243 0.20 -3.00 6.60
C LEU A 243 1.67 -3.33 6.95
N TYR A 244 2.61 -2.38 6.81
CA TYR A 244 4.01 -2.66 7.11
C TYR A 244 4.23 -3.07 8.58
N PRO A 245 3.58 -2.45 9.58
CA PRO A 245 3.68 -2.90 10.96
C PRO A 245 3.20 -4.34 11.21
N LEU A 246 2.38 -4.90 10.32
CA LEU A 246 1.95 -6.29 10.39
C LEU A 246 3.02 -7.26 9.88
N TYR A 247 3.71 -6.89 8.79
CA TYR A 247 4.58 -7.83 8.05
C TYR A 247 6.08 -7.61 8.31
N ALA A 248 6.49 -6.47 8.85
CA ALA A 248 7.89 -6.17 9.10
C ALA A 248 8.47 -7.05 10.21
N GLN A 249 9.59 -7.72 9.92
CA GLN A 249 10.32 -8.56 10.87
C GLN A 249 11.19 -7.69 11.78
N LEU A 250 10.55 -6.92 12.65
CA LEU A 250 11.22 -6.00 13.57
C LEU A 250 11.84 -6.76 14.74
N PRO A 251 13.14 -6.57 15.03
CA PRO A 251 13.80 -7.28 16.12
C PRO A 251 13.33 -6.77 17.49
N ALA A 252 13.38 -7.67 18.47
CA ALA A 252 12.85 -7.42 19.81
C ALA A 252 13.56 -6.27 20.54
N PHE A 253 14.84 -6.02 20.24
CA PHE A 253 15.60 -4.95 20.89
C PHE A 253 15.07 -3.54 20.59
N LEU A 254 14.26 -3.37 19.54
CA LEU A 254 13.68 -2.06 19.20
C LEU A 254 12.62 -1.60 20.21
N ASP A 255 12.02 -2.54 20.94
CA ASP A 255 11.04 -2.24 21.98
C ASP A 255 10.86 -3.43 22.92
N SER A 256 11.27 -3.31 24.18
CA SER A 256 11.08 -4.38 25.16
C SER A 256 9.59 -4.65 25.46
N GLU A 257 8.71 -3.66 25.30
CA GLU A 257 7.27 -3.83 25.56
C GLU A 257 6.54 -4.58 24.43
N GLN A 258 7.16 -4.68 23.24
CA GLN A 258 6.55 -5.26 22.04
C GLN A 258 5.19 -4.63 21.70
N ARG A 259 5.10 -3.29 21.80
CA ARG A 259 3.90 -2.52 21.49
C ARG A 259 4.20 -1.51 20.40
N HIS A 260 3.19 -1.18 19.61
CA HIS A 260 3.30 -0.11 18.62
C HIS A 260 2.04 0.75 18.61
N GLN A 261 2.10 1.91 17.97
CA GLN A 261 1.00 2.86 17.96
C GLN A 261 0.67 3.35 16.56
N PHE A 262 -0.63 3.48 16.28
CA PHE A 262 -1.16 4.23 15.16
C PHE A 262 -1.72 5.56 15.66
N LEU A 263 -1.45 6.62 14.90
CA LEU A 263 -1.94 7.97 15.13
C LEU A 263 -2.85 8.33 13.97
N VAL A 264 -4.13 8.54 14.25
CA VAL A 264 -5.15 8.73 13.23
C VAL A 264 -5.78 10.11 13.37
N PHE A 265 -5.66 10.92 12.33
CA PHE A 265 -6.27 12.25 12.24
C PHE A 265 -7.40 12.23 11.22
N ALA A 266 -8.60 12.61 11.68
CA ALA A 266 -9.83 12.72 10.89
C ALA A 266 -10.78 13.68 11.62
N ASP A 267 -11.90 14.02 11.00
CA ASP A 267 -12.95 14.79 11.66
C ASP A 267 -13.48 14.08 12.92
N ASP A 268 -14.08 14.86 13.83
CA ASP A 268 -14.54 14.39 15.13
C ASP A 268 -15.57 13.24 15.06
N ASP A 269 -16.45 13.23 14.05
CA ASP A 269 -17.45 12.16 13.86
C ASP A 269 -16.79 10.87 13.41
N THR A 270 -15.85 10.96 12.48
CA THR A 270 -15.04 9.84 12.01
C THR A 270 -14.20 9.26 13.15
N LEU A 271 -13.56 10.08 13.98
CA LEU A 271 -12.80 9.60 15.15
C LEU A 271 -13.69 8.86 16.15
N ARG A 272 -14.90 9.38 16.46
CA ARG A 272 -15.86 8.69 17.33
C ARG A 272 -16.33 7.35 16.76
N LYS A 273 -16.55 7.27 15.44
CA LYS A 273 -16.87 6.01 14.74
C LYS A 273 -15.72 5.02 14.86
N LEU A 274 -14.49 5.45 14.57
CA LEU A 274 -13.29 4.62 14.66
C LEU A 274 -13.06 4.08 16.06
N VAL A 275 -13.25 4.89 17.12
CA VAL A 275 -13.15 4.39 18.51
C VAL A 275 -14.09 3.21 18.73
N ARG A 276 -15.36 3.32 18.29
CA ARG A 276 -16.34 2.23 18.44
C ARG A 276 -15.95 1.01 17.61
N TRP A 277 -15.53 1.22 16.36
CA TRP A 277 -15.14 0.12 15.47
C TRP A 277 -13.90 -0.62 15.96
N MET A 278 -12.85 0.07 16.42
CA MET A 278 -11.62 -0.56 16.92
C MET A 278 -11.86 -1.35 18.20
N ASN A 279 -12.67 -0.82 19.14
CA ASN A 279 -13.04 -1.56 20.35
C ASN A 279 -13.86 -2.82 20.00
N ARG A 280 -14.84 -2.70 19.10
CA ARG A 280 -15.65 -3.83 18.64
C ARG A 280 -14.80 -4.87 17.90
N LEU A 281 -13.82 -4.43 17.10
CA LEU A 281 -12.89 -5.30 16.40
C LEU A 281 -12.03 -6.10 17.39
N ALA A 282 -11.48 -5.42 18.41
CA ALA A 282 -10.71 -6.07 19.47
C ALA A 282 -11.53 -7.13 20.21
N GLU A 283 -12.78 -6.80 20.55
CA GLU A 283 -13.72 -7.73 21.20
C GLU A 283 -14.03 -8.94 20.31
N LYS A 284 -14.37 -8.72 19.04
CA LYS A 284 -14.69 -9.80 18.08
C LYS A 284 -13.52 -10.74 17.83
N LEU A 285 -12.30 -10.21 17.86
CA LEU A 285 -11.07 -10.99 17.75
C LEU A 285 -10.57 -11.50 19.11
N GLN A 286 -11.34 -11.34 20.18
CA GLN A 286 -11.06 -11.89 21.51
C GLN A 286 -9.74 -11.41 22.11
N TYR A 287 -9.38 -10.15 21.88
CA TYR A 287 -8.26 -9.55 22.60
C TYR A 287 -8.61 -9.41 24.09
N PRO A 288 -7.70 -9.76 25.00
CA PRO A 288 -7.90 -9.49 26.42
C PRO A 288 -8.05 -7.98 26.69
N LYS A 289 -8.77 -7.64 27.77
CA LYS A 289 -8.98 -6.25 28.18
C LYS A 289 -7.64 -5.53 28.33
N ASN A 290 -7.57 -4.28 27.85
CA ASN A 290 -6.39 -3.41 27.87
C ASN A 290 -5.20 -3.85 26.99
N VAL A 291 -5.29 -4.96 26.26
CA VAL A 291 -4.25 -5.34 25.29
C VAL A 291 -4.28 -4.40 24.08
N VAL A 292 -5.48 -4.13 23.56
CA VAL A 292 -5.72 -3.09 22.57
C VAL A 292 -6.20 -1.83 23.30
N ALA A 293 -5.43 -0.75 23.22
CA ALA A 293 -5.80 0.53 23.84
C ALA A 293 -6.24 1.52 22.76
N VAL A 294 -7.50 1.96 22.83
CA VAL A 294 -8.12 2.89 21.88
C VAL A 294 -8.45 4.18 22.63
N ALA A 295 -7.75 5.28 22.33
CA ALA A 295 -7.89 6.53 23.09
C ALA A 295 -7.87 7.77 22.20
N LEU A 296 -8.75 8.73 22.51
CA LEU A 296 -8.67 10.08 21.94
C LEU A 296 -7.68 10.92 22.73
N VAL A 297 -6.72 11.52 22.02
CA VAL A 297 -5.74 12.45 22.58
C VAL A 297 -6.22 13.86 22.27
N ASN A 298 -6.61 14.62 23.30
CA ASN A 298 -7.27 15.93 23.15
C ASN A 298 -6.37 17.05 23.66
N ALA A 299 -6.26 18.15 22.90
CA ALA A 299 -5.47 19.33 23.25
C ALA A 299 -6.20 20.26 24.28
N LYS A 300 -6.51 19.74 25.47
CA LYS A 300 -7.24 20.46 26.53
C LYS A 300 -6.39 21.47 27.31
N ASN A 301 -5.07 21.27 27.35
CA ASN A 301 -4.09 22.10 28.04
C ASN A 301 -2.79 22.17 27.24
N GLU A 302 -1.83 23.00 27.64
CA GLU A 302 -0.58 23.22 26.89
C GLU A 302 0.22 21.94 26.66
N GLN A 303 0.34 21.08 27.69
CA GLN A 303 1.06 19.81 27.58
C GLN A 303 0.40 18.88 26.55
N SER A 304 -0.92 18.70 26.64
CA SER A 304 -1.67 17.86 25.70
C SER A 304 -1.71 18.45 24.27
N ARG A 305 -1.62 19.77 24.13
CA ARG A 305 -1.45 20.44 22.83
C ARG A 305 -0.10 20.09 22.21
N LYS A 306 0.99 20.18 22.98
CA LYS A 306 2.33 19.74 22.54
C LYS A 306 2.36 18.26 22.15
N MET A 307 1.65 17.41 22.91
CA MET A 307 1.52 15.99 22.54
C MET A 307 0.78 15.78 21.21
N LEU A 308 -0.29 16.54 20.97
CA LEU A 308 -1.03 16.49 19.72
C LEU A 308 -0.19 17.00 18.54
N GLU A 309 0.54 18.10 18.73
CA GLU A 309 1.46 18.65 17.73
C GLU A 309 2.53 17.63 17.33
N ARG A 310 3.20 17.00 18.32
CA ARG A 310 4.16 15.92 18.06
C ARG A 310 3.55 14.73 17.34
N ALA A 311 2.28 14.40 17.62
CA ALA A 311 1.57 13.35 16.90
C ALA A 311 1.26 13.78 15.46
N GLY A 312 0.92 15.05 15.26
CA GLY A 312 0.67 15.65 13.95
C GLY A 312 1.91 15.65 13.07
N GLU A 313 3.08 15.97 13.63
CA GLU A 313 4.37 15.92 12.94
C GLU A 313 4.70 14.52 12.39
N VAL A 314 4.22 13.45 13.03
CA VAL A 314 4.40 12.06 12.53
C VAL A 314 3.55 11.79 11.30
N VAL A 315 2.34 12.36 11.22
CA VAL A 315 1.44 12.13 10.08
C VAL A 315 1.67 13.13 8.95
N GLY A 316 2.35 14.25 9.19
CA GLY A 316 2.81 15.21 8.20
C GLY A 316 2.22 16.63 8.34
N PRO A 317 2.70 17.60 7.56
CA PRO A 317 2.48 19.04 7.80
C PRO A 317 1.01 19.50 7.70
N ASP A 318 0.18 18.72 7.01
CA ASP A 318 -1.24 18.92 6.73
C ASP A 318 -2.18 18.38 7.82
N TRP A 319 -1.65 17.84 8.92
CA TRP A 319 -2.46 17.23 9.98
C TRP A 319 -3.52 18.17 10.59
N LYS A 320 -3.21 19.48 10.64
CA LYS A 320 -4.10 20.50 11.21
C LYS A 320 -5.37 20.69 10.39
N ASP A 321 -5.30 20.42 9.08
CA ASP A 321 -6.45 20.50 8.17
C ASP A 321 -7.46 19.37 8.45
N PHE A 322 -7.00 18.26 9.04
CA PHE A 322 -7.84 17.14 9.44
C PHE A 322 -8.43 17.35 10.83
N ASN A 323 -7.56 17.60 11.82
CA ASN A 323 -8.01 17.85 13.17
C ASN A 323 -6.90 18.47 14.04
N ASN A 324 -7.02 19.76 14.35
CA ASN A 324 -6.10 20.45 15.24
C ASN A 324 -6.45 20.36 16.74
N ARG A 325 -7.50 19.61 17.10
CA ARG A 325 -8.02 19.51 18.47
C ARG A 325 -7.79 18.15 19.10
N GLN A 326 -7.83 17.10 18.29
CA GLN A 326 -7.67 15.73 18.76
C GLN A 326 -7.22 14.76 17.67
N CYS A 327 -6.69 13.63 18.10
CA CYS A 327 -6.46 12.47 17.23
C CYS A 327 -6.81 11.18 17.96
N LEU A 328 -7.03 10.11 17.20
CA LEU A 328 -7.13 8.77 17.75
C LEU A 328 -5.74 8.16 17.87
N ARG A 329 -5.37 7.73 19.07
CA ARG A 329 -4.21 6.89 19.33
C ARG A 329 -4.67 5.46 19.58
N LEU A 330 -4.17 4.55 18.77
CA LEU A 330 -4.42 3.12 18.86
C LEU A 330 -3.12 2.40 19.20
N THR A 331 -3.04 1.77 20.37
CA THR A 331 -1.86 1.01 20.81
C THR A 331 -2.17 -0.48 20.79
N LEU A 332 -1.37 -1.25 20.07
CA LEU A 332 -1.54 -2.69 19.88
C LEU A 332 -0.27 -3.45 20.29
N PRO A 333 -0.38 -4.74 20.64
CA PRO A 333 0.79 -5.61 20.65
C PRO A 333 1.32 -5.78 19.23
N ARG A 334 2.64 -5.87 19.09
CA ARG A 334 3.25 -6.25 17.81
C ARG A 334 2.85 -7.68 17.44
N PRO A 335 2.74 -8.01 16.13
CA PRO A 335 2.54 -9.38 15.69
C PRO A 335 3.65 -10.30 16.24
N LYS A 336 3.29 -11.50 16.71
CA LYS A 336 4.25 -12.48 17.22
C LYS A 336 5.06 -13.18 16.13
N GLY A 337 4.74 -12.91 14.87
CA GLY A 337 5.41 -13.43 13.69
C GLY A 337 4.44 -13.63 12.51
N PRO A 338 4.93 -14.17 11.38
CA PRO A 338 4.14 -14.31 10.15
C PRO A 338 2.92 -15.24 10.22
N ALA A 339 2.77 -16.01 11.32
CA ALA A 339 1.65 -16.92 11.55
C ALA A 339 0.63 -16.40 12.58
N ASP A 340 0.80 -15.17 13.09
CA ASP A 340 -0.11 -14.58 14.08
C ASP A 340 -1.46 -14.20 13.44
N LEU A 341 -2.39 -15.16 13.42
CA LEU A 341 -3.70 -15.01 12.81
C LEU A 341 -4.54 -13.90 13.46
N GLN A 342 -4.44 -13.74 14.79
CA GLN A 342 -5.22 -12.73 15.52
C GLN A 342 -4.76 -11.32 15.09
N ALA A 343 -3.44 -11.08 15.11
CA ALA A 343 -2.86 -9.83 14.65
C ALA A 343 -3.13 -9.58 13.16
N HIS A 344 -3.01 -10.61 12.32
CA HIS A 344 -3.30 -10.53 10.88
C HIS A 344 -4.73 -10.06 10.63
N ARG A 345 -5.73 -10.70 11.24
CA ARG A 345 -7.14 -10.32 11.07
C ARG A 345 -7.42 -8.91 11.60
N PHE A 346 -6.81 -8.52 12.72
CA PHE A 346 -6.97 -7.17 13.29
C PHE A 346 -6.43 -6.11 12.33
N HIS A 347 -5.16 -6.23 11.92
CA HIS A 347 -4.48 -5.24 11.10
C HIS A 347 -5.10 -5.13 9.70
N MET A 348 -5.46 -6.24 9.07
CA MET A 348 -6.14 -6.24 7.76
C MET A 348 -7.50 -5.54 7.83
N THR A 349 -8.30 -5.83 8.87
CA THR A 349 -9.61 -5.18 9.06
C THR A 349 -9.45 -3.70 9.37
N MET A 350 -8.51 -3.34 10.24
CA MET A 350 -8.19 -1.95 10.55
C MET A 350 -7.74 -1.18 9.31
N ALA A 351 -6.87 -1.77 8.48
CA ALA A 351 -6.40 -1.15 7.25
C ALA A 351 -7.56 -0.88 6.28
N ARG A 352 -8.47 -1.85 6.08
CA ARG A 352 -9.67 -1.65 5.26
C ARG A 352 -10.59 -0.57 5.82
N LEU A 353 -10.80 -0.52 7.13
CA LEU A 353 -11.59 0.54 7.77
C LEU A 353 -10.98 1.93 7.54
N LEU A 354 -9.66 2.06 7.72
CA LEU A 354 -8.97 3.34 7.57
C LEU A 354 -8.85 3.80 6.11
N LEU A 355 -8.58 2.89 5.18
CA LEU A 355 -8.38 3.23 3.76
C LEU A 355 -9.70 3.36 3.00
N SER A 356 -10.68 2.50 3.29
CA SER A 356 -11.88 2.36 2.48
C SER A 356 -13.11 3.05 3.05
N HIS A 357 -13.13 3.34 4.36
CA HIS A 357 -14.32 3.86 5.05
C HIS A 357 -14.10 5.18 5.79
N THR A 358 -12.90 5.77 5.69
CA THR A 358 -12.59 7.05 6.34
C THR A 358 -11.69 7.92 5.48
N ASP A 359 -11.80 9.23 5.63
CA ASP A 359 -10.82 10.19 5.12
C ASP A 359 -9.82 10.54 6.23
N ALA A 360 -8.93 9.59 6.54
CA ALA A 360 -7.98 9.72 7.65
C ALA A 360 -6.52 9.80 7.18
N LEU A 361 -5.74 10.66 7.85
CA LEU A 361 -4.28 10.53 7.88
C LEU A 361 -3.89 9.52 8.94
N VAL A 362 -2.95 8.64 8.61
CA VAL A 362 -2.44 7.64 9.55
C VAL A 362 -0.94 7.70 9.63
N GLY A 363 -0.43 7.87 10.85
CA GLY A 363 0.98 7.68 11.16
C GLY A 363 1.20 6.57 12.16
N TYR A 364 2.47 6.31 12.43
CA TYR A 364 2.95 5.15 13.15
C TYR A 364 4.05 5.52 14.12
N LYS A 365 4.07 4.85 15.27
CA LYS A 365 5.19 4.82 16.20
C LYS A 365 5.55 3.37 16.44
N TYR A 366 6.80 3.01 16.19
CA TYR A 366 7.23 1.62 16.32
C TYR A 366 7.28 1.14 17.77
N CYS A 367 7.45 2.03 18.75
CA CYS A 367 7.38 1.73 20.17
C CYS A 367 6.62 2.82 20.93
N ASN A 368 6.25 2.52 22.17
CA ASN A 368 5.64 3.50 23.06
C ASN A 368 6.66 4.58 23.45
N GLY A 369 6.23 5.84 23.48
CA GLY A 369 7.05 6.95 23.99
C GLY A 369 8.12 7.46 23.04
N VAL A 370 8.29 6.90 21.83
CA VAL A 370 9.22 7.47 20.85
C VAL A 370 8.84 8.90 20.47
N ASP A 371 9.82 9.80 20.55
CA ASP A 371 9.71 11.20 20.15
C ASP A 371 10.21 11.41 18.72
N ASN A 372 9.55 12.30 17.99
CA ASN A 372 9.90 12.63 16.60
C ASN A 372 10.99 13.71 16.56
N ASN A 373 12.21 13.35 16.94
CA ASN A 373 13.34 14.31 17.00
C ASN A 373 13.82 14.79 15.63
N HIS A 374 13.42 14.11 14.55
CA HIS A 374 13.83 14.37 13.17
C HIS A 374 12.60 14.51 12.25
N PRO A 375 11.73 15.51 12.44
CA PRO A 375 10.48 15.64 11.69
C PRO A 375 10.66 15.74 10.16
N GLU A 376 11.85 16.11 9.68
CA GLU A 376 12.26 16.13 8.29
C GLU A 376 12.40 14.74 7.63
N GLU A 377 12.66 13.71 8.45
CA GLU A 377 12.80 12.33 8.03
C GLU A 377 11.44 11.64 7.94
N ASP A 378 11.23 10.84 6.90
CA ASP A 378 9.96 10.13 6.67
C ASP A 378 9.93 8.71 7.25
N VAL A 379 11.08 8.21 7.73
CA VAL A 379 11.28 6.91 8.35
C VAL A 379 11.80 7.06 9.78
N TRP A 380 11.35 6.19 10.68
CA TRP A 380 11.91 6.11 12.02
C TRP A 380 13.32 5.52 12.00
N VAL A 381 14.28 6.18 12.65
CA VAL A 381 15.64 5.65 12.84
C VAL A 381 15.85 5.36 14.33
N ALA A 382 16.16 4.10 14.64
CA ALA A 382 16.53 3.68 15.98
C ALA A 382 18.05 3.60 16.10
N HIS A 383 18.59 4.15 17.19
CA HIS A 383 20.02 4.12 17.49
C HIS A 383 20.28 3.10 18.59
N ARG A 384 21.24 2.20 18.38
CA ARG A 384 21.64 1.20 19.37
C ARG A 384 23.13 1.20 19.57
N TRP A 385 23.55 1.34 20.82
CA TRP A 385 24.92 1.07 21.22
C TRP A 385 25.16 -0.44 21.29
N ILE A 386 26.23 -0.92 20.67
CA ILE A 386 26.69 -2.30 20.76
C ILE A 386 28.00 -2.28 21.54
N ALA A 387 27.94 -2.67 22.82
CA ALA A 387 29.07 -2.59 23.74
C ALA A 387 30.28 -3.39 23.25
N ASP A 388 30.06 -4.62 22.77
CA ASP A 388 31.13 -5.51 22.28
C ASP A 388 31.88 -4.96 21.07
N LEU A 389 31.22 -4.13 20.27
CA LEU A 389 31.79 -3.51 19.08
C LEU A 389 32.20 -2.06 19.31
N ASN A 390 32.03 -1.54 20.53
CA ASN A 390 32.23 -0.14 20.90
C ASN A 390 31.69 0.84 19.84
N SER A 391 30.49 0.55 19.30
CA SER A 391 29.94 1.28 18.15
C SER A 391 28.44 1.50 18.24
N HIS A 392 28.00 2.62 17.65
CA HIS A 392 26.59 2.90 17.42
C HIS A 392 26.16 2.32 16.08
N THR A 393 25.03 1.63 16.10
CA THR A 393 24.33 1.19 14.89
C THR A 393 23.03 1.96 14.74
N GLN A 394 22.69 2.27 13.50
CA GLN A 394 21.43 2.90 13.11
C GLN A 394 20.56 1.87 12.40
N HIS A 395 19.26 1.90 12.68
CA HIS A 395 18.29 0.98 12.11
C HIS A 395 17.09 1.77 11.60
N ARG A 396 16.86 1.75 10.29
CA ARG A 396 15.66 2.31 9.68
C ARG A 396 14.50 1.34 9.93
N VAL A 397 13.60 1.73 10.82
CA VAL A 397 12.56 0.85 11.35
C VAL A 397 11.39 0.74 10.38
N LEU A 398 10.56 1.78 10.29
CA LEU A 398 9.39 1.84 9.42
C LEU A 398 9.02 3.30 9.12
N PRO A 399 8.22 3.57 8.07
CA PRO A 399 7.72 4.91 7.78
C PRO A 399 6.92 5.52 8.93
N LYS A 400 7.00 6.86 9.06
CA LYS A 400 6.24 7.65 10.04
C LYS A 400 4.79 7.83 9.60
N ARG A 401 4.58 8.30 8.36
CA ARG A 401 3.27 8.39 7.69
C ARG A 401 3.02 7.09 6.94
N LEU A 402 1.90 6.42 7.23
CA LEU A 402 1.53 5.13 6.64
C LEU A 402 0.39 5.19 5.64
N ALA A 403 -0.52 6.15 5.80
CA ALA A 403 -1.68 6.26 4.91
C ALA A 403 -2.18 7.69 4.77
N GLU A 404 -2.85 7.90 3.64
CA GLU A 404 -3.52 9.14 3.28
C GLU A 404 -4.88 8.84 2.65
N PRO A 405 -5.84 9.78 2.72
CA PRO A 405 -7.14 9.61 2.09
C PRO A 405 -7.02 9.54 0.57
N ILE A 406 -7.43 8.42 0.00
CA ILE A 406 -7.47 8.23 -1.46
C ILE A 406 -8.43 9.22 -2.15
N ASN A 407 -9.51 9.62 -1.48
CA ASN A 407 -10.44 10.61 -2.01
C ASN A 407 -9.78 11.98 -2.20
N ARG A 408 -8.85 12.35 -1.31
CA ARG A 408 -8.05 13.55 -1.47
C ARG A 408 -7.09 13.42 -2.66
N LEU A 409 -6.50 12.25 -2.86
CA LEU A 409 -5.68 11.97 -4.04
C LEU A 409 -6.45 12.17 -5.34
N ILE A 410 -7.66 11.63 -5.41
CA ILE A 410 -8.53 11.78 -6.58
C ILE A 410 -8.96 13.23 -6.76
N ALA A 411 -9.32 13.93 -5.69
CA ALA A 411 -9.70 15.34 -5.75
C ALA A 411 -8.57 16.24 -6.24
N VAL A 412 -7.35 16.03 -5.73
CA VAL A 412 -6.16 16.80 -6.18
C VAL A 412 -5.88 16.55 -7.64
N VAL A 413 -5.82 15.29 -8.07
CA VAL A 413 -5.54 14.95 -9.48
C VAL A 413 -6.62 15.52 -10.41
N SER A 414 -7.89 15.39 -10.03
CA SER A 414 -9.01 15.98 -10.79
C SER A 414 -8.96 17.50 -10.83
N GLY A 415 -8.37 18.13 -9.80
CA GLY A 415 -8.24 19.58 -9.66
C GLY A 415 -7.00 20.21 -10.30
N LEU A 416 -6.03 19.41 -10.78
CA LEU A 416 -4.75 19.90 -11.34
C LEU A 416 -4.92 20.95 -12.46
N HIS A 417 -6.07 20.96 -13.14
CA HIS A 417 -6.35 21.87 -14.25
C HIS A 417 -7.08 23.17 -13.85
N ARG A 418 -7.82 23.23 -12.73
CA ARG A 418 -8.57 24.46 -12.35
C ARG A 418 -7.66 25.63 -11.98
N ASN A 419 -6.44 25.35 -11.50
CA ASN A 419 -5.43 26.38 -11.23
C ASN A 419 -4.81 26.97 -12.52
N HIS A 420 -5.07 26.36 -13.68
CA HIS A 420 -4.53 26.77 -14.98
C HIS A 420 -5.34 27.93 -15.60
N GLU A 421 -6.64 28.03 -15.29
CA GLU A 421 -7.53 29.10 -15.76
C GLU A 421 -7.37 30.39 -14.94
N ILE A 422 -7.03 30.29 -13.66
CA ILE A 422 -6.86 31.47 -12.77
C ILE A 422 -5.49 32.14 -12.98
N SER A 423 -4.49 31.39 -13.45
CA SER A 423 -3.11 31.89 -13.66
C SER A 423 -2.83 32.38 -15.09
N SER A 424 -3.83 32.35 -15.97
CA SER A 424 -3.76 32.98 -17.30
C SER A 424 -4.67 34.21 -17.32
N PRO A 425 -4.24 35.39 -16.83
CA PRO A 425 -4.92 36.63 -17.20
C PRO A 425 -4.74 36.81 -18.72
N GLY A 426 -5.82 37.22 -19.38
CA GLY A 426 -6.00 37.16 -20.84
C GLY A 426 -4.80 37.61 -21.67
N ALA A 427 -4.58 36.86 -22.75
CA ALA A 427 -3.81 37.30 -23.92
C ALA A 427 -4.52 38.46 -24.63
#